data_AF-A0A9P6ZR65-F1
#
_entry.id   AF-A0A9P6ZR65-F1
#
_cell.length_a   1.000
_cell.length_b   1.000
_cell.length_c   1.000
_cell.angle_alpha   90.00
_cell.angle_beta   90.00
_cell.angle_gamma   90.00
#
_symmetry.space_group_name_H-M   'P 1'
#
loop_
_entity.id
_entity.type
_entity.pdbx_description
1 polymer ?
#
loop_
_entity_poly.entity_id
_entity_poly.type
_entity_poly.pdbx_seq_one_letter_code
_entity_poly.pdbx_strand_id
1 'polypeptide(L)'
;MVHIPLDQGIEPKSGIRRSELADSINTKSVLNRMLNIPVELTTGEILGVLKELAGLLAESIKPKSIMKKDVHLVYDSAIGNESTAEGLRVMGISEALIELPIRIHGNSLKVVIDTGSQLNIVSKGMYEKYINLLINQGKTPV
;
A
#
# COMPACT_ATOMS: atom_id res chain seq x y z
N MET A 1 84.60 0.98 -46.42
CA MET A 1 84.22 1.82 -45.27
C MET A 1 82.73 2.12 -45.41
N VAL A 2 81.90 1.43 -44.63
CA VAL A 2 80.44 1.45 -44.73
C VAL A 2 79.92 2.55 -43.81
N HIS A 3 79.22 3.53 -44.37
CA HIS A 3 78.56 4.58 -43.60
C HIS A 3 77.17 4.07 -43.19
N ILE A 4 77.01 3.73 -41.92
CA ILE A 4 75.70 3.40 -41.33
C ILE A 4 75.12 4.71 -40.77
N PRO A 5 73.99 5.23 -41.27
CA PRO A 5 73.33 6.36 -40.64
C PRO A 5 72.71 5.92 -39.31
N LEU A 6 72.91 6.77 -38.30
CA LEU A 6 72.44 6.59 -36.92
C LEU A 6 70.91 6.53 -36.83
N ASP A 7 70.50 5.75 -35.83
CA ASP A 7 69.14 5.38 -35.45
C ASP A 7 68.20 6.58 -35.23
N GLN A 8 66.93 6.29 -35.45
CA GLN A 8 65.81 7.19 -35.64
C GLN A 8 65.39 7.89 -34.34
N GLY A 9 65.19 9.21 -34.42
CA GLY A 9 64.34 9.92 -33.47
C GLY A 9 62.88 9.53 -33.67
N ILE A 10 62.42 8.45 -33.03
CA ILE A 10 61.00 8.13 -32.95
C ILE A 10 60.41 8.98 -31.82
N GLU A 11 59.79 10.11 -32.16
CA GLU A 11 58.91 10.79 -31.20
C GLU A 11 57.80 9.82 -30.77
N PRO A 12 57.49 9.72 -29.46
CA PRO A 12 56.37 8.92 -29.02
C PRO A 12 55.10 9.63 -29.50
N LYS A 13 54.54 9.19 -30.63
CA LYS A 13 53.14 9.45 -30.95
C LYS A 13 52.30 8.76 -29.87
N SER A 14 52.07 9.47 -28.77
CA SER A 14 51.07 9.18 -27.76
C SER A 14 49.69 9.44 -28.38
N GLY A 15 49.35 8.66 -29.40
CA GLY A 15 47.99 8.49 -29.85
C GLY A 15 47.37 7.44 -28.95
N ILE A 16 46.27 7.79 -28.27
CA ILE A 16 45.44 6.81 -27.58
C ILE A 16 45.14 5.71 -28.60
N ARG A 17 45.63 4.47 -28.35
CA ARG A 17 45.32 3.32 -29.19
C ARG A 17 43.80 3.12 -29.16
N ARG A 18 43.12 3.55 -30.21
CA ARG A 18 41.69 3.30 -30.44
C ARG A 18 41.56 2.28 -31.56
N SER A 19 40.57 1.42 -31.47
CA SER A 19 40.30 0.49 -32.57
C SER A 19 39.77 1.28 -33.75
N GLU A 20 40.16 0.88 -34.96
CA GLU A 20 39.64 1.43 -36.21
C GLU A 20 38.10 1.38 -36.27
N LEU A 21 37.51 0.35 -35.64
CA LEU A 21 36.07 0.21 -35.48
C LEU A 21 35.44 1.35 -34.66
N ALA A 22 36.12 1.83 -33.61
CA ALA A 22 35.59 2.89 -32.75
C ALA A 22 35.42 4.23 -33.49
N ASP A 23 36.26 4.51 -34.49
CA ASP A 23 36.16 5.73 -35.30
C ASP A 23 35.06 5.63 -36.38
N SER A 24 34.69 4.41 -36.78
CA SER A 24 33.66 4.14 -37.79
C SER A 24 32.23 4.07 -37.23
N ILE A 25 32.07 3.94 -35.91
CA ILE A 25 30.76 3.73 -35.28
C ILE A 25 30.12 5.08 -34.93
N ASN A 26 28.96 5.35 -35.54
CA ASN A 26 28.11 6.43 -35.09
C ASN A 26 27.34 6.01 -33.83
N THR A 27 27.84 6.39 -32.65
CA THR A 27 27.26 6.06 -31.33
C THR A 27 25.80 6.47 -31.20
N LYS A 28 25.39 7.60 -31.81
CA LYS A 28 23.99 8.05 -31.80
C LYS A 28 23.09 7.09 -32.57
N SER A 29 23.57 6.56 -33.70
CA SER A 29 22.83 5.57 -34.48
C SER A 29 22.66 4.24 -33.74
N VAL A 30 23.68 3.81 -33.00
CA VAL A 30 23.64 2.59 -32.17
C VAL A 30 22.67 2.75 -31.00
N LEU A 31 22.74 3.88 -30.30
CA LEU A 31 21.80 4.18 -29.21
C LEU A 31 20.36 4.22 -29.72
N ASN A 32 20.12 4.89 -30.85
CA ASN A 32 18.79 4.96 -31.45
C ASN A 32 18.30 3.56 -31.87
N ARG A 33 19.20 2.72 -32.40
CA ARG A 33 18.87 1.33 -32.70
C ARG A 33 18.52 0.54 -31.43
N MET A 34 19.27 0.72 -30.35
CA MET A 34 19.03 0.06 -29.06
C MET A 34 17.68 0.46 -28.45
N LEU A 35 17.36 1.75 -28.46
CA LEU A 35 16.11 2.28 -27.92
C LEU A 35 14.88 1.82 -28.71
N ASN A 36 15.06 1.49 -30.00
CA ASN A 36 13.99 1.00 -30.87
C ASN A 36 13.96 -0.53 -30.98
N ILE A 37 14.74 -1.28 -30.18
CA ILE A 37 14.65 -2.73 -30.17
C ILE A 37 13.26 -3.11 -29.64
N PRO A 38 12.44 -3.86 -30.41
CA PRO A 38 11.20 -4.39 -29.88
C PRO A 38 11.52 -5.39 -28.78
N VAL A 39 10.93 -5.21 -27.60
CA VAL A 39 11.05 -6.13 -26.48
C VAL A 39 9.69 -6.77 -26.25
N GLU A 40 9.64 -8.09 -26.29
CA GLU A 40 8.46 -8.84 -25.89
C GLU A 40 8.41 -8.88 -24.37
N LEU A 41 7.34 -8.34 -23.79
CA LEU A 41 7.08 -8.33 -22.36
C LEU A 41 5.74 -9.00 -22.09
N THR A 42 5.68 -9.74 -20.99
CA THR A 42 4.42 -10.25 -20.47
C THR A 42 3.60 -9.13 -19.83
N THR A 43 2.29 -9.31 -19.75
CA THR A 43 1.40 -8.34 -19.09
C THR A 43 1.79 -8.12 -17.62
N GLY A 44 2.26 -9.16 -16.92
CA GLY A 44 2.73 -9.07 -15.54
C GLY A 44 3.98 -8.19 -15.39
N GLU A 45 4.94 -8.30 -16.31
CA GLU A 45 6.15 -7.47 -16.31
C GLU A 45 5.81 -6.00 -16.59
N ILE A 46 4.90 -5.73 -17.52
CA ILE A 46 4.44 -4.36 -17.83
C ILE A 46 3.76 -3.74 -16.59
N LEU A 47 2.87 -4.47 -15.92
CA LEU A 47 2.17 -4.00 -14.73
C LEU A 47 3.11 -3.87 -13.52
N GLY A 48 4.11 -4.73 -13.41
CA GLY A 48 5.11 -4.69 -12.33
C GLY A 48 6.02 -3.46 -12.41
N VAL A 49 6.29 -2.95 -13.62
CA VAL A 49 7.12 -1.75 -13.83
C VAL A 49 6.29 -0.46 -13.78
N LEU A 50 5.01 -0.51 -14.14
CA LEU A 50 4.13 0.66 -14.23
C LEU A 50 3.03 0.64 -13.18
N LYS A 51 3.31 1.28 -12.03
CA LYS A 51 2.37 1.41 -10.90
C LYS A 51 1.00 1.95 -11.30
N GLU A 52 0.97 2.91 -12.24
CA GLU A 52 -0.27 3.55 -12.72
C GLU A 52 -1.16 2.56 -13.48
N LEU A 53 -0.57 1.73 -14.36
CA LEU A 53 -1.32 0.70 -15.08
C LEU A 53 -1.82 -0.41 -14.15
N ALA A 54 -1.00 -0.81 -13.17
CA ALA A 54 -1.42 -1.75 -12.13
C ALA A 54 -2.62 -1.21 -11.33
N GLY A 55 -2.61 0.09 -11.00
CA GLY A 55 -3.72 0.77 -10.33
C GLY A 55 -5.01 0.75 -11.16
N LEU A 56 -4.92 1.12 -12.44
CA LEU A 56 -6.08 1.09 -13.35
C LEU A 56 -6.66 -0.32 -13.51
N LEU A 57 -5.80 -1.34 -13.62
CA LEU A 57 -6.25 -2.72 -13.67
C LEU A 57 -6.96 -3.12 -12.36
N ALA A 58 -6.35 -2.81 -11.21
CA ALA A 58 -6.91 -3.12 -9.90
C ALA A 58 -8.29 -2.47 -9.69
N GLU A 59 -8.48 -1.24 -10.17
CA GLU A 59 -9.78 -0.55 -10.16
C GLU A 59 -10.79 -1.21 -11.10
N SER A 60 -10.34 -1.64 -12.29
CA SER A 60 -11.22 -2.27 -13.28
C SER A 60 -11.74 -3.64 -12.84
N ILE A 61 -10.94 -4.41 -12.11
CA ILE A 61 -11.32 -5.73 -11.59
C ILE A 61 -12.01 -5.67 -10.23
N LYS A 62 -12.08 -4.48 -9.61
CA LYS A 62 -12.71 -4.31 -8.31
C LYS A 62 -14.18 -4.71 -8.41
N PRO A 63 -14.66 -5.66 -7.58
CA PRO A 63 -16.06 -6.05 -7.57
C PRO A 63 -16.94 -4.83 -7.29
N LYS A 64 -17.82 -4.49 -8.23
CA LYS A 64 -18.81 -3.44 -8.03
C LYS A 64 -19.92 -4.02 -7.14
N SER A 65 -20.06 -3.48 -5.94
CA SER A 65 -21.17 -3.84 -5.04
C SER A 65 -22.49 -3.49 -5.70
N ILE A 66 -23.25 -4.51 -6.09
CA ILE A 66 -24.64 -4.34 -6.50
C ILE A 66 -25.44 -4.21 -5.20
N MET A 67 -25.54 -3.00 -4.67
CA MET A 67 -26.46 -2.73 -3.57
C MET A 67 -27.89 -2.92 -4.09
N LYS A 68 -28.53 -4.02 -3.71
CA LYS A 68 -29.98 -4.15 -3.81
C LYS A 68 -30.60 -3.09 -2.92
N LYS A 69 -31.32 -2.17 -3.54
CA LYS A 69 -31.92 -0.99 -2.91
C LYS A 69 -33.24 -1.37 -2.22
N ASP A 70 -33.18 -2.24 -1.22
CA ASP A 70 -34.34 -2.54 -0.38
C ASP A 70 -34.27 -1.70 0.91
N VAL A 71 -34.74 -0.46 0.81
CA VAL A 71 -34.96 0.41 1.96
C VAL A 71 -36.28 -0.02 2.60
N HIS A 72 -36.22 -0.81 3.66
CA HIS A 72 -37.38 -1.13 4.49
C HIS A 72 -37.45 -0.15 5.66
N LEU A 73 -38.36 0.83 5.57
CA LEU A 73 -38.67 1.75 6.66
C LEU A 73 -39.61 1.02 7.65
N VAL A 74 -39.09 0.62 8.80
CA VAL A 74 -39.93 0.09 9.90
C VAL A 74 -40.09 1.19 10.94
N TYR A 75 -41.31 1.67 11.11
CA TYR A 75 -41.71 2.59 12.18
C TYR A 75 -42.15 1.74 13.37
N ASP A 76 -41.30 1.55 14.37
CA ASP A 76 -41.70 0.87 15.60
C ASP A 76 -42.22 1.92 16.60
N SER A 77 -43.54 1.99 16.71
CA SER A 77 -44.26 2.91 17.58
C SER A 77 -44.69 2.17 18.84
N ALA A 78 -43.73 1.75 19.66
CA ALA A 78 -44.02 1.25 21.00
C ALA A 78 -42.86 1.53 21.97
N ILE A 79 -43.22 2.06 23.14
CA ILE A 79 -42.40 2.36 24.32
C ILE A 79 -41.89 3.82 24.35
N GLY A 80 -42.76 4.69 24.86
CA GLY A 80 -42.41 6.04 25.26
C GLY A 80 -41.56 6.08 26.54
N ASN A 81 -40.68 7.08 26.63
CA ASN A 81 -40.79 8.16 27.60
C ASN A 81 -39.72 9.22 27.32
N GLU A 82 -40.08 10.43 27.69
CA GLU A 82 -39.54 11.73 27.31
C GLU A 82 -38.04 11.94 27.60
N SER A 83 -37.48 12.90 26.85
CA SER A 83 -36.16 13.55 27.02
C SER A 83 -34.99 12.93 26.25
N THR A 84 -34.86 13.29 24.98
CA THR A 84 -33.67 13.96 24.40
C THR A 84 -33.82 14.10 22.88
N ALA A 85 -33.21 15.16 22.35
CA ALA A 85 -33.35 15.70 21.00
C ALA A 85 -33.40 14.68 19.85
N GLU A 86 -34.34 14.93 18.94
CA GLU A 86 -34.27 14.68 17.48
C GLU A 86 -33.41 13.48 17.05
N GLY A 87 -33.91 12.27 17.32
CA GLY A 87 -33.36 11.04 16.76
C GLY A 87 -33.85 10.81 15.33
N LEU A 88 -33.48 11.65 14.36
CA LEU A 88 -33.44 11.19 12.97
C LEU A 88 -32.27 10.20 12.88
N ARG A 89 -32.53 8.94 13.21
CA ARG A 89 -31.59 7.85 12.94
C ARG A 89 -31.62 7.58 11.45
N VAL A 90 -30.85 8.38 10.71
CA VAL A 90 -30.34 7.97 9.42
C VAL A 90 -29.50 6.72 9.70
N MET A 91 -30.06 5.51 9.51
CA MET A 91 -29.24 4.31 9.28
C MET A 91 -28.61 4.45 7.90
N GLY A 92 -27.77 5.48 7.77
CA GLY A 92 -26.95 5.75 6.62
C GLY A 92 -25.80 4.77 6.70
N ILE A 93 -25.82 3.83 5.77
CA ILE A 93 -24.64 3.16 5.22
C ILE A 93 -23.56 2.96 6.28
N SER A 94 -23.75 1.98 7.18
CA SER A 94 -22.63 1.56 8.02
C SER A 94 -21.57 1.03 7.09
N GLU A 95 -20.50 1.79 6.88
CA GLU A 95 -19.25 1.19 6.41
C GLU A 95 -18.98 0.01 7.34
N ALA A 96 -18.74 -1.15 6.76
CA ALA A 96 -18.56 -2.38 7.53
C ALA A 96 -17.28 -2.23 8.35
N LEU A 97 -17.43 -1.95 9.64
CA LEU A 97 -16.32 -1.92 10.58
C LEU A 97 -15.75 -3.34 10.73
N ILE A 98 -14.44 -3.44 10.93
CA ILE A 98 -13.80 -4.71 11.26
C ILE A 98 -14.15 -5.02 12.71
N GLU A 99 -15.12 -5.91 12.91
CA GLU A 99 -15.57 -6.32 14.23
C GLU A 99 -15.04 -7.71 14.58
N LEU A 100 -14.46 -7.85 15.78
CA LEU A 100 -14.01 -9.14 16.29
C LEU A 100 -14.72 -9.49 17.61
N PRO A 101 -15.19 -10.74 17.78
CA PRO A 101 -15.61 -11.23 19.09
C PRO A 101 -14.36 -11.57 19.93
N ILE A 102 -14.24 -10.94 21.09
CA ILE A 102 -13.22 -11.26 22.10
C ILE A 102 -13.88 -11.83 23.36
N ARG A 103 -13.14 -12.62 24.14
CA ARG A 103 -13.63 -13.17 25.41
C ARG A 103 -12.90 -12.53 26.59
N ILE A 104 -13.64 -11.95 27.52
CA ILE A 104 -13.13 -11.40 28.79
C ILE A 104 -13.91 -12.06 29.93
N HIS A 105 -13.21 -12.76 30.82
CA HIS A 105 -13.83 -13.50 31.95
C HIS A 105 -14.99 -14.41 31.54
N GLY A 106 -14.88 -15.06 30.39
CA GLY A 106 -15.92 -15.92 29.82
C GLY A 106 -17.03 -15.19 29.07
N ASN A 107 -17.15 -13.87 29.20
CA ASN A 107 -18.11 -13.05 28.46
C ASN A 107 -17.57 -12.74 27.05
N SER A 108 -18.41 -12.87 26.03
CA SER A 108 -18.06 -12.47 24.67
C SER A 108 -18.40 -11.00 24.45
N LEU A 109 -17.42 -10.18 24.10
CA LEU A 109 -17.58 -8.78 23.74
C LEU A 109 -17.27 -8.59 22.27
N LYS A 110 -18.04 -7.74 21.61
CA LYS A 110 -17.75 -7.30 20.23
C LYS A 110 -16.88 -6.06 20.31
N VAL A 111 -15.72 -6.09 19.66
CA VAL A 111 -14.80 -4.95 19.58
C VAL A 111 -14.59 -4.54 18.12
N VAL A 112 -14.34 -3.26 17.91
CA VAL A 112 -13.96 -2.70 16.62
C VAL A 112 -12.44 -2.61 16.53
N ILE A 113 -11.88 -3.06 15.42
CA ILE A 113 -10.47 -2.91 15.11
C ILE A 113 -10.29 -1.65 14.27
N ASP A 114 -9.65 -0.66 14.88
CA ASP A 114 -9.31 0.60 14.24
C ASP A 114 -7.79 0.78 14.23
N THR A 115 -7.18 0.68 13.06
CA THR A 115 -5.72 0.88 12.88
C THR A 115 -5.33 2.36 12.84
N GLY A 116 -6.30 3.28 12.73
CA GLY A 116 -6.07 4.73 12.76
C GLY A 116 -6.00 5.32 14.17
N SER A 117 -6.46 4.58 15.17
CA SER A 117 -6.46 5.00 16.58
C SER A 117 -5.18 4.61 17.30
N GLN A 118 -4.69 5.49 18.18
CA GLN A 118 -3.48 5.26 19.00
C GLN A 118 -3.78 4.61 20.35
N LEU A 119 -5.06 4.54 20.74
CA LEU A 119 -5.49 4.09 22.05
C LEU A 119 -6.67 3.12 21.94
N ASN A 120 -6.67 2.12 22.84
CA ASN A 120 -7.83 1.25 23.04
C ASN A 120 -8.80 1.93 24.00
N ILE A 121 -10.05 2.10 23.56
CA ILE A 121 -11.09 2.76 24.34
C ILE A 121 -12.18 1.74 24.66
N VAL A 122 -12.64 1.76 25.91
CA VAL A 122 -13.80 1.00 26.37
C VAL A 122 -14.77 1.94 27.06
N SER A 123 -16.08 1.74 26.85
CA SER A 123 -17.07 2.53 27.57
C SER A 123 -17.07 2.19 29.06
N LYS A 124 -17.33 3.18 29.90
CA LYS A 124 -17.36 3.03 31.37
C LYS A 124 -18.25 1.86 31.81
N GLY A 125 -19.45 1.73 31.23
CA GLY A 125 -20.36 0.63 31.54
C GLY A 125 -19.84 -0.75 31.14
N MET A 126 -19.13 -0.87 30.01
CA MET A 126 -18.48 -2.14 29.62
C MET A 126 -17.31 -2.47 30.54
N TYR A 127 -16.53 -1.46 30.93
CA TYR A 127 -15.45 -1.62 31.88
C TYR A 127 -15.97 -2.14 33.21
N GLU A 128 -16.93 -1.44 33.83
CA GLU A 128 -17.48 -1.81 35.15
C GLU A 128 -18.14 -3.18 35.15
N LYS A 129 -18.80 -3.57 34.05
CA LYS A 129 -19.56 -4.82 33.98
C LYS A 129 -18.71 -6.06 33.68
N TYR A 130 -17.69 -5.95 32.84
CA TYR A 130 -17.01 -7.12 32.28
C TYR A 130 -15.49 -7.12 32.46
N ILE A 131 -14.87 -5.96 32.67
CA ILE A 131 -13.40 -5.82 32.72
C ILE A 131 -12.91 -5.56 34.13
N ASN A 132 -13.65 -4.78 34.93
CA ASN A 132 -13.26 -4.37 36.27
C ASN A 132 -13.09 -5.60 37.15
N LEU A 133 -11.83 -5.99 37.35
CA LEU A 133 -11.43 -6.94 38.38
C LEU A 133 -11.23 -6.17 39.69
N LEU A 134 -11.62 -6.78 40.80
CA LEU A 134 -11.15 -6.36 42.11
C LEU A 134 -9.62 -6.38 42.10
N ILE A 135 -8.99 -5.21 42.26
CA ILE A 135 -7.55 -5.13 42.52
C ILE A 135 -7.31 -5.96 43.78
N ASN A 136 -6.58 -7.07 43.65
CA ASN A 136 -6.16 -7.84 44.81
C ASN A 136 -5.07 -7.04 45.51
N GLN A 137 -5.47 -6.22 46.49
CA GLN A 137 -4.58 -5.33 47.26
C GLN A 137 -3.46 -6.09 48.01
N GLY A 138 -3.52 -7.43 48.10
CA GLY A 138 -2.44 -8.24 48.66
C GLY A 138 -1.28 -8.53 47.70
N LYS A 139 -1.40 -8.23 46.40
CA LYS A 139 -0.39 -8.59 45.37
C LYS A 139 0.17 -7.41 44.56
N THR A 140 -0.39 -6.22 44.73
CA THR A 140 0.06 -5.02 43.99
C THR A 140 0.57 -4.02 45.03
N PRO A 141 1.90 -3.83 45.18
CA PRO A 141 2.41 -2.81 46.08
C PRO A 141 2.05 -1.43 45.53
N VAL A 142 1.55 -0.57 46.41
CA VAL A 142 1.33 0.87 46.16
C VAL A 142 2.66 1.59 46.28
#